data_AF-A0A7Y0PCN3-F1
#
_entry.id   AF-A0A7Y0PCN3-F1
#
_cell.length_a   1.000
_cell.length_b   1.000
_cell.length_c   1.000
_cell.angle_alpha   90.00
_cell.angle_beta   90.00
_cell.angle_gamma   90.00
#
_symmetry.space_group_name_H-M   'P 1'
#
loop_
_entity.id
_entity.type
_entity.pdbx_description
1 polymer ?
#
loop_
_entity_poly.entity_id
_entity_poly.type
_entity_poly.pdbx_seq_one_letter_code
_entity_poly.pdbx_strand_id
1 'polypeptide(L)'
;MSAVLVLNADFGPLQRVSLRHAIRMLFREVAVVHEAEPDTRIGVYPIPTVVRLVSYVVTRWRHSRGPAWSRAGVLARDNRTCGYCGKVASTIDHVLPRSRGGANEWANTVAACGRCNNRKGDRTPAEARMPLLVKAYAPGWDFGR
;
A
#
# COMPACT_ATOMS: atom_id res chain seq x y z
N MET A 1 -0.12 -22.01 -4.58
CA MET A 1 -0.60 -21.25 -5.76
C MET A 1 0.62 -20.88 -6.58
N SER A 2 0.78 -21.42 -7.80
CA SER A 2 1.85 -21.00 -8.70
C SER A 2 1.60 -19.54 -9.12
N ALA A 3 2.62 -18.70 -8.97
CA ALA A 3 2.54 -17.27 -9.23
C ALA A 3 3.13 -16.99 -10.63
N VAL A 4 2.29 -16.54 -11.55
CA VAL A 4 2.64 -16.20 -12.94
C VAL A 4 3.28 -14.82 -12.99
N LEU A 5 4.45 -14.68 -13.63
CA LEU A 5 5.10 -13.39 -13.81
C LEU A 5 4.43 -12.62 -14.96
N VAL A 6 4.10 -11.35 -14.72
CA VAL A 6 3.63 -10.42 -15.74
C VAL A 6 4.81 -9.54 -16.14
N LEU A 7 5.13 -9.54 -17.43
CA LEU A 7 6.05 -8.60 -18.06
C LEU A 7 5.28 -7.45 -18.70
N ASN A 8 5.92 -6.29 -18.74
CA ASN A 8 5.49 -5.16 -19.55
C ASN A 8 5.82 -5.42 -21.04
N ALA A 9 5.33 -4.56 -21.93
CA ALA A 9 5.55 -4.73 -23.38
C ALA A 9 7.04 -4.64 -23.79
N ASP A 10 7.89 -4.01 -22.97
CA ASP A 10 9.35 -3.91 -23.15
C ASP A 10 10.13 -5.07 -22.49
N PHE A 11 9.44 -6.16 -22.10
CA PHE A 11 9.99 -7.30 -21.34
C PHE A 11 10.44 -6.98 -19.90
N GLY A 12 10.23 -5.76 -19.41
CA GLY A 12 10.48 -5.42 -18.01
C GLY A 12 9.52 -6.13 -17.06
N PRO A 13 9.99 -6.68 -15.93
CA PRO A 13 9.11 -7.37 -14.97
C PRO A 13 8.16 -6.38 -14.27
N LEU A 14 6.85 -6.65 -14.28
CA LEU A 14 5.83 -5.83 -13.62
C LEU A 14 5.44 -6.34 -12.24
N GLN A 15 4.88 -7.54 -12.17
CA GLN A 15 4.35 -8.11 -10.93
C GLN A 15 4.09 -9.61 -11.09
N ARG A 16 3.81 -10.30 -9.98
CA ARG A 16 3.30 -11.67 -10.00
C ARG A 16 1.80 -11.69 -9.74
N VAL A 17 1.09 -12.54 -10.46
CA VAL A 17 -0.37 -12.72 -10.31
C VAL A 17 -0.71 -14.20 -10.17
N SER A 18 -1.92 -14.50 -9.68
CA SER A 18 -2.41 -15.88 -9.67
C SER A 18 -2.64 -16.39 -11.10
N LEU A 19 -2.52 -17.71 -11.31
CA LEU A 19 -2.87 -18.37 -12.57
C LEU A 19 -4.26 -17.97 -13.08
N ARG A 20 -5.27 -17.92 -12.19
CA ARG A 20 -6.64 -17.48 -12.53
C ARG A 20 -6.68 -16.06 -13.10
N HIS A 21 -5.87 -15.14 -12.55
CA HIS A 21 -5.77 -13.78 -13.06
C HIS A 21 -5.08 -13.76 -14.44
N ALA A 22 -3.98 -14.50 -14.59
CA ALA A 22 -3.27 -14.60 -15.87
C ALA A 22 -4.17 -15.12 -17.00
N ILE A 23 -4.97 -16.16 -16.75
CA ILE A 23 -5.94 -16.69 -17.71
C ILE A 23 -6.97 -15.62 -18.11
N ARG A 24 -7.48 -14.83 -17.16
CA ARG A 24 -8.39 -13.70 -17.48
C ARG A 24 -7.73 -12.63 -18.34
N MET A 25 -6.43 -12.39 -18.18
CA MET A 25 -5.70 -11.44 -19.02
C MET A 25 -5.57 -11.95 -20.45
N LEU A 26 -5.25 -13.24 -20.62
CA LEU A 26 -5.18 -13.89 -21.93
C LEU A 26 -6.55 -13.86 -22.63
N PHE A 27 -7.63 -14.22 -21.93
CA PHE A 27 -8.99 -14.20 -22.48
C PHE A 27 -9.46 -12.81 -22.91
N ARG A 28 -9.02 -11.76 -22.20
CA ARG A 28 -9.32 -10.36 -22.53
C ARG A 28 -8.37 -9.78 -23.58
N GLU A 29 -7.42 -10.58 -24.08
CA GLU A 29 -6.42 -10.18 -25.08
C GLU A 29 -5.54 -9.00 -24.63
N VAL A 30 -5.42 -8.78 -23.32
CA VAL A 30 -4.53 -7.73 -22.75
C VAL A 30 -3.12 -8.24 -22.47
N ALA A 31 -2.90 -9.56 -22.62
CA ALA A 31 -1.61 -10.19 -22.47
C ALA A 31 -1.48 -11.39 -23.42
N VAL A 32 -0.24 -11.75 -23.71
CA VAL A 32 0.13 -12.95 -24.48
C VAL A 32 0.99 -13.86 -23.63
N VAL A 33 0.95 -15.18 -23.91
CA VAL A 33 1.85 -16.13 -23.27
C VAL A 33 3.28 -15.86 -23.75
N HIS A 34 4.20 -15.66 -22.81
CA HIS A 34 5.63 -15.54 -23.11
C HIS A 34 6.35 -16.85 -22.81
N GLU A 35 6.03 -17.47 -21.67
CA GLU A 35 6.52 -18.78 -21.27
C GLU A 35 5.38 -19.60 -20.65
N ALA A 36 5.45 -20.91 -20.79
CA ALA A 36 4.48 -21.85 -20.23
C ALA A 36 5.16 -23.10 -19.70
N GLU A 37 4.50 -23.80 -18.78
CA GLU A 37 4.95 -25.11 -18.32
C GLU A 37 4.96 -26.10 -19.50
N PRO A 38 6.08 -26.81 -19.72
CA PRO A 38 6.12 -27.89 -20.70
C PRO A 38 5.06 -28.96 -20.38
N ASP A 39 4.42 -29.48 -21.42
CA ASP A 39 3.55 -30.66 -21.38
C ASP A 39 2.31 -30.59 -20.47
N THR A 40 2.01 -29.42 -19.89
CA THR A 40 0.85 -29.23 -18.99
C THR A 40 -0.11 -28.19 -19.55
N ARG A 41 -1.40 -28.55 -19.68
CA ARG A 41 -2.43 -27.74 -20.32
C ARG A 41 -3.75 -27.75 -19.54
N ILE A 42 -4.51 -26.66 -19.64
CA ILE A 42 -5.91 -26.58 -19.20
C ILE A 42 -6.77 -26.52 -20.47
N GLY A 43 -7.34 -27.67 -20.85
CA GLY A 43 -8.00 -27.82 -22.14
C GLY A 43 -6.99 -27.63 -23.28
N VAL A 44 -7.25 -26.68 -24.18
CA VAL A 44 -6.35 -26.33 -25.28
C VAL A 44 -5.29 -25.29 -24.90
N TYR A 45 -5.36 -24.72 -23.70
CA TYR A 45 -4.50 -23.61 -23.29
C TYR A 45 -3.28 -24.11 -22.50
N PRO A 46 -2.05 -23.66 -22.85
CA PRO A 46 -0.88 -23.96 -22.03
C PRO A 46 -0.99 -23.25 -20.67
N ILE A 47 -0.38 -23.82 -19.63
CA ILE A 47 -0.32 -23.18 -18.31
C ILE A 47 0.79 -22.11 -18.33
N PRO A 48 0.48 -20.80 -18.31
CA PRO A 48 1.49 -19.77 -18.39
C PRO A 48 2.32 -19.69 -17.11
N THR A 49 3.64 -19.63 -17.25
CA THR A 49 4.58 -19.24 -16.18
C THR A 49 4.91 -17.75 -16.28
N VAL A 50 4.93 -17.22 -17.51
CA VAL A 50 5.15 -15.81 -17.81
C VAL A 50 4.17 -15.33 -18.88
N VAL A 51 3.49 -14.21 -18.60
CA VAL A 51 2.67 -13.49 -19.59
C VAL A 51 3.24 -12.10 -19.82
N ARG A 52 3.10 -11.58 -21.05
CA ARG A 52 3.56 -10.24 -21.43
C ARG A 52 2.37 -9.39 -21.85
N LEU A 53 2.29 -8.16 -21.35
CA LEU A 53 1.25 -7.22 -21.78
C LEU A 53 1.42 -6.85 -23.26
N VAL A 54 0.29 -6.69 -23.96
CA VAL A 54 0.27 -6.29 -25.38
C VAL A 54 0.60 -4.82 -25.58
N SER A 55 0.39 -3.98 -24.57
CA SER A 55 0.69 -2.55 -24.59
C SER A 55 1.59 -2.17 -23.42
N TYR A 56 2.43 -1.16 -23.65
CA TYR A 56 3.31 -0.64 -22.61
C TYR A 56 2.49 0.06 -21.54
N VAL A 57 2.63 -0.39 -20.29
CA VAL A 57 2.01 0.28 -19.15
C VAL A 57 3.08 1.06 -18.41
N VAL A 58 2.98 2.39 -18.46
CA VAL A 58 3.78 3.25 -17.59
C VAL A 58 3.31 2.99 -16.17
N THR A 59 4.17 2.45 -15.31
CA THR A 59 3.86 2.17 -13.91
C THR A 59 3.85 3.46 -13.07
N ARG A 60 3.18 4.51 -13.53
CA ARG A 60 3.14 5.80 -12.83
C ARG A 60 2.65 5.63 -11.38
N TRP A 61 1.77 4.68 -11.09
CA TRP A 61 1.38 4.37 -9.70
C TRP A 61 2.55 3.96 -8.78
N ARG A 62 3.67 3.42 -9.31
CA ARG A 62 4.91 3.18 -8.56
C ARG A 62 5.63 4.49 -8.20
N HIS A 63 5.39 5.56 -8.97
CA HIS A 63 6.06 6.85 -8.84
C HIS A 63 5.18 7.99 -8.32
N SER A 64 3.84 7.83 -8.32
CA SER A 64 2.96 9.00 -8.19
C SER A 64 2.69 9.45 -6.77
N ARG A 65 2.41 8.57 -5.81
CA ARG A 65 2.18 8.89 -4.39
C ARG A 65 2.48 7.60 -3.63
N GLY A 66 3.13 7.67 -2.47
CA GLY A 66 3.46 6.49 -1.64
C GLY A 66 2.25 5.60 -1.30
N PRO A 67 2.42 4.57 -0.45
CA PRO A 67 1.35 3.62 -0.18
C PRO A 67 0.06 4.32 0.25
N ALA A 68 -1.09 3.73 -0.10
CA ALA A 68 -2.38 4.25 0.32
C ALA A 68 -2.44 4.33 1.85
N TRP A 69 -3.08 5.39 2.36
CA TRP A 69 -3.24 5.58 3.78
C TRP A 69 -4.07 4.45 4.40
N SER A 70 -3.64 3.96 5.56
CA SER A 70 -4.42 3.05 6.39
C SER A 70 -4.03 3.18 7.86
N ARG A 71 -4.95 2.85 8.79
CA ARG A 71 -4.68 2.88 10.24
C ARG A 71 -3.52 1.95 10.60
N ALA A 72 -3.51 0.74 10.03
CA ALA A 72 -2.43 -0.23 10.21
C ALA A 72 -1.11 0.31 9.66
N GLY A 73 -1.15 0.99 8.51
CA GLY A 73 0.00 1.66 7.92
C GLY A 73 0.60 2.75 8.80
N VAL A 74 -0.22 3.60 9.44
CA VAL A 74 0.26 4.63 10.37
C VAL A 74 0.91 4.03 11.61
N LEU A 75 0.31 2.98 12.18
CA LEU A 75 0.90 2.25 13.32
C LEU A 75 2.23 1.60 12.94
N ALA A 76 2.34 1.04 11.74
CA ALA A 76 3.60 0.53 11.24
C ALA A 76 4.62 1.66 11.04
N ARG A 77 4.22 2.78 10.41
CA ARG A 77 5.07 3.95 10.12
C ARG A 77 5.79 4.45 11.35
N ASP A 78 5.04 4.56 12.43
CA ASP A 78 5.56 5.12 13.67
C ASP A 78 6.13 4.03 14.59
N ASN A 79 6.40 2.82 14.08
CA ASN A 79 6.88 1.66 14.83
C ASN A 79 6.09 1.41 16.13
N ARG A 80 4.76 1.53 16.04
CA ARG A 80 3.82 1.47 17.17
C ARG A 80 4.24 2.34 18.36
N THR A 81 4.87 3.49 18.10
CA THR A 81 5.33 4.45 19.10
C THR A 81 4.40 5.65 19.10
N CYS A 82 3.90 6.03 20.27
CA CYS A 82 2.98 7.14 20.43
C CYS A 82 3.70 8.46 20.11
N GLY A 83 3.20 9.19 19.12
CA GLY A 83 3.74 10.47 18.68
C GLY A 83 3.69 11.58 19.72
N TYR A 84 3.05 11.37 20.88
CA TYR A 84 2.99 12.34 21.98
C TYR A 84 3.90 11.98 23.16
N CYS A 85 3.96 10.71 23.55
CA CYS A 85 4.63 10.30 24.81
C CYS A 85 5.68 9.20 24.64
N GLY A 86 5.90 8.71 23.42
CA GLY A 86 6.90 7.67 23.12
C GLY A 86 6.55 6.27 23.63
N LYS A 87 5.42 6.07 24.31
CA LYS A 87 4.96 4.75 24.76
C LYS A 87 4.30 3.97 23.62
N VAL A 88 3.98 2.70 23.85
CA VAL A 88 3.29 1.85 22.87
C VAL A 88 1.96 2.47 22.42
N ALA A 89 1.79 2.59 21.11
CA ALA A 89 0.59 3.06 20.44
C ALA A 89 -0.31 1.88 20.05
N SER A 90 -1.61 2.06 20.25
CA SER A 90 -2.65 1.11 19.87
C SER A 90 -3.75 1.73 19.01
N THR A 91 -3.74 3.06 18.88
CA THR A 91 -4.68 3.83 18.07
C THR A 91 -3.94 4.77 17.13
N ILE A 92 -4.69 5.46 16.29
CA ILE A 92 -4.18 6.62 15.54
C ILE A 92 -4.93 7.87 16.01
N ASP A 93 -4.27 9.01 15.95
CA ASP A 93 -4.84 10.32 16.22
C ASP A 93 -4.65 11.23 15.00
N HIS A 94 -5.63 12.12 14.77
CA HIS A 94 -5.58 13.11 13.70
C HIS A 94 -5.04 14.44 14.24
N VAL A 95 -3.97 14.96 13.63
CA VAL A 95 -3.34 16.25 13.99
C VAL A 95 -4.39 17.38 13.94
N LEU A 96 -5.09 17.51 12.82
CA LEU A 96 -6.37 18.22 12.72
C LEU A 96 -7.49 17.20 12.95
N PRO A 97 -8.31 17.36 14.00
CA PRO A 97 -9.40 16.43 14.30
C PRO A 97 -10.42 16.29 13.16
N ARG A 98 -10.98 15.08 13.00
CA ARG A 98 -12.00 14.81 11.95
C ARG A 98 -13.24 15.68 12.09
N SER A 99 -13.67 15.99 13.31
CA SER A 99 -14.79 16.89 13.59
C SER A 99 -14.57 18.31 13.06
N ARG A 100 -13.31 18.67 12.77
CA ARG A 100 -12.90 19.98 12.25
C ARG A 100 -12.35 19.90 10.82
N GLY A 101 -12.73 18.87 10.07
CA GLY A 101 -12.35 18.71 8.65
C GLY A 101 -11.02 17.99 8.41
N GLY A 102 -10.40 17.42 9.44
CA GLY A 102 -9.18 16.62 9.29
C GLY A 102 -9.38 15.39 8.40
N ALA A 103 -8.57 15.29 7.34
CA ALA A 103 -8.60 14.16 6.40
C ALA A 103 -7.88 12.92 6.94
N ASN A 104 -8.25 11.75 6.41
CA ASN A 104 -7.55 10.48 6.63
C ASN A 104 -6.30 10.42 5.73
N GLU A 105 -5.27 11.16 6.12
CA GLU A 105 -4.05 11.30 5.35
C GLU A 105 -2.82 11.09 6.21
N TRP A 106 -1.73 10.66 5.58
CA TRP A 106 -0.46 10.40 6.26
C TRP A 106 0.08 11.62 6.99
N ALA A 107 0.02 12.80 6.35
CA ALA A 107 0.48 14.05 6.93
C ALA A 107 -0.43 14.60 8.05
N ASN A 108 -1.64 14.04 8.21
CA ASN A 108 -2.59 14.44 9.24
C ASN A 108 -2.75 13.39 10.35
N THR A 109 -2.04 12.26 10.31
CA THR A 109 -2.23 11.17 11.28
C THR A 109 -0.93 10.69 11.88
N VAL A 110 -0.98 10.37 13.18
CA VAL A 110 0.12 9.80 13.96
C VAL A 110 -0.38 8.61 14.78
N ALA A 111 0.50 7.68 15.09
CA ALA A 111 0.24 6.65 16.07
C ALA A 111 0.12 7.28 17.46
N ALA A 112 -0.87 6.85 18.24
CA ALA A 112 -1.13 7.35 19.57
C ALA A 112 -1.52 6.21 20.52
N CYS A 113 -1.20 6.36 21.80
CA CYS A 113 -1.80 5.52 22.84
C CYS A 113 -3.19 6.06 23.20
N GLY A 114 -4.08 5.19 23.71
CA GLY A 114 -5.45 5.59 24.06
C GLY A 114 -5.51 6.78 25.04
N ARG A 115 -4.61 6.84 26.03
CA ARG A 115 -4.55 7.95 26.99
C ARG A 115 -4.25 9.29 26.32
N CYS A 116 -3.24 9.35 25.44
CA CYS A 116 -2.88 10.58 24.73
C CYS A 116 -3.96 10.98 23.71
N ASN A 117 -4.49 10.00 22.96
CA ASN A 117 -5.56 10.23 22.00
C ASN A 117 -6.80 10.85 22.68
N ASN A 118 -7.24 10.27 23.80
CA ASN A 118 -8.37 10.79 24.58
C ASN A 118 -8.06 12.15 25.21
N ARG A 119 -6.84 12.37 25.72
CA ARG A 119 -6.43 13.65 26.28
C ARG A 119 -6.49 14.76 25.22
N LYS A 120 -6.04 14.50 24.00
CA LYS A 120 -6.11 15.50 22.92
C LYS A 120 -7.57 15.76 22.52
N GLY A 121 -8.32 14.70 22.21
CA GLY A 121 -9.72 14.79 21.80
C GLY A 121 -9.90 15.54 20.48
N ASP A 122 -10.87 16.43 20.43
CA ASP A 122 -11.25 17.27 19.28
C ASP A 122 -10.43 18.56 19.15
N ARG A 123 -9.31 18.64 19.88
CA ARG A 123 -8.34 19.73 19.81
C ARG A 123 -7.15 19.36 18.92
N THR A 124 -6.46 20.37 18.42
CA THR A 124 -5.14 20.24 17.80
C THR A 124 -4.05 20.01 18.87
N PRO A 125 -2.87 19.48 18.50
CA PRO A 125 -1.73 19.36 19.42
C PRO A 125 -1.40 20.66 20.16
N ALA A 126 -1.49 21.82 19.48
CA ALA A 126 -1.23 23.13 20.07
C ALA A 126 -2.28 23.49 21.14
N GLU A 127 -3.56 23.37 20.81
CA GLU A 127 -4.67 23.65 21.75
C GLU A 127 -4.65 22.72 22.98
N ALA A 128 -4.27 21.44 22.78
CA ALA A 128 -4.14 20.47 23.88
C ALA A 128 -2.83 20.63 24.68
N ARG A 129 -1.91 21.50 24.24
CA ARG A 129 -0.53 21.62 24.77
C ARG A 129 0.20 20.27 24.79
N MET A 130 0.06 19.53 23.70
CA MET A 130 0.62 18.20 23.49
C MET A 130 1.50 18.22 22.24
N PRO A 131 2.74 18.73 22.33
CA PRO A 131 3.63 18.76 21.18
C PRO A 131 3.89 17.33 20.67
N LEU A 132 3.94 17.20 19.35
CA LEU A 132 4.33 15.94 18.72
C LEU A 132 5.83 15.76 18.83
N LEU A 133 6.25 14.54 19.17
CA LEU A 133 7.65 14.12 19.19
C LEU A 133 8.21 13.98 17.76
N VAL A 134 7.34 13.66 16.80
CA VAL A 134 7.69 13.50 15.37
C VAL A 134 6.58 14.09 14.51
N LYS A 135 6.95 14.76 13.41
CA LYS A 135 6.00 15.30 12.44
C LYS A 135 5.41 14.17 11.57
N ALA A 136 4.09 14.19 11.38
CA ALA A 136 3.43 13.27 10.47
C ALA A 136 3.89 13.48 9.01
N TYR A 137 4.21 12.39 8.31
CA TYR A 137 4.70 12.42 6.93
C TYR A 137 4.14 11.26 6.11
N ALA A 138 4.11 11.44 4.79
CA ALA A 138 3.77 10.38 3.84
C ALA A 138 5.00 9.51 3.57
N PRO A 139 4.95 8.20 3.85
CA PRO A 139 6.07 7.30 3.57
C PRO A 139 6.26 7.05 2.07
N GLY A 140 7.46 6.62 1.68
CA GLY A 140 7.74 6.05 0.37
C GLY A 140 7.28 4.59 0.24
N TRP A 141 7.49 3.99 -0.94
CA TRP A 141 7.18 2.57 -1.21
C TRP A 141 8.17 1.58 -0.59
N ASP A 142 9.24 2.08 0.01
CA ASP A 142 10.25 1.36 0.77
C ASP A 142 9.88 1.20 2.25
N PHE A 143 8.84 1.89 2.72
CA PHE A 143 8.41 1.84 4.10
C PHE A 143 7.88 0.44 4.49
N GLY A 144 8.56 -0.22 5.44
CA GLY A 144 8.21 -1.55 5.96
C GLY A 144 8.90 -2.74 5.27
N ARG A 145 9.88 -2.48 4.40
CA ARG A 145 10.85 -3.49 3.95
C ARG A 145 12.00 -3.66 4.94
#